data_AF-A0A5B6W076-F1
#
_entry.id   AF-A0A5B6W076-F1
#
_cell.length_a   1.000
_cell.length_b   1.000
_cell.length_c   1.000
_cell.angle_alpha   90.00
_cell.angle_beta   90.00
_cell.angle_gamma   90.00
#
_symmetry.space_group_name_H-M   'P 1'
#
loop_
_entity.id
_entity.type
_entity.pdbx_description
1 polymer ?
#
loop_
_entity_poly.entity_id
_entity_poly.type
_entity_poly.pdbx_seq_one_letter_code
_entity_poly.pdbx_strand_id
1 'polypeptide(L)'
;MKRYTQGRELLFATSFIALKSIVRSKQVLKEMVTSSKWRRSTYARKPDGLDMMEVINSSQFWKKVVDVLKIQKLLVKVLRMCDGDEKSTMGFIYEAMDREKLDIS
;
A
#
# COMPACT_ATOMS: atom_id res chain seq x y z
N MET A 1 11.64 5.94 -21.90
CA MET A 1 10.60 5.59 -20.89
C MET A 1 9.46 6.60 -20.76
N LYS A 2 9.69 7.93 -20.80
CA LYS A 2 8.63 8.97 -20.69
C LYS A 2 7.48 8.97 -21.72
N ARG A 3 7.52 8.13 -22.75
CA ARG A 3 6.50 8.11 -23.84
C ARG A 3 5.38 7.07 -23.65
N TYR A 4 5.43 6.25 -22.61
CA TYR A 4 4.49 5.12 -22.43
C TYR A 4 3.52 5.28 -21.26
N THR A 5 3.78 6.19 -20.33
CA THR A 5 2.99 6.34 -19.10
C THR A 5 2.30 7.70 -19.08
N GLN A 6 1.07 7.73 -19.61
CA GLN A 6 0.17 8.89 -19.61
C GLN A 6 -0.26 9.32 -18.19
N GLY A 7 0.65 9.82 -17.35
CA GLY A 7 0.36 10.33 -16.00
C GLY A 7 -0.02 9.28 -14.94
N ARG A 8 -0.15 8.00 -15.32
CA ARG A 8 -0.49 6.89 -14.40
C ARG A 8 0.57 6.64 -13.32
N GLU A 9 1.82 7.00 -13.59
CA GLU A 9 2.91 6.92 -12.60
C GLU A 9 2.68 7.86 -11.40
N LEU A 10 2.12 9.05 -11.65
CA LEU A 10 1.82 10.03 -10.58
C LEU A 10 0.67 9.55 -9.69
N LEU A 11 -0.35 8.93 -10.28
CA LEU A 11 -1.47 8.34 -9.54
C LEU A 11 -1.01 7.17 -8.66
N PHE A 12 -0.08 6.37 -9.16
CA PHE A 12 0.49 5.24 -8.43
C PHE A 12 1.35 5.70 -7.24
N ALA A 13 2.24 6.67 -7.45
CA ALA A 13 3.03 7.26 -6.38
C ALA A 13 2.16 7.93 -5.30
N THR A 14 1.11 8.66 -5.72
CA THR A 14 0.16 9.31 -4.81
C THR A 14 -0.60 8.29 -3.97
N SER A 15 -1.13 7.24 -4.61
CA SER A 15 -1.86 6.16 -3.92
C SER A 15 -0.98 5.43 -2.91
N PHE A 16 0.29 5.20 -3.23
CA PHE A 16 1.24 4.59 -2.31
C PHE A 16 1.56 5.47 -1.10
N ILE A 17 1.79 6.77 -1.31
CA ILE A 17 2.05 7.72 -0.23
C ILE A 17 0.83 7.82 0.70
N ALA A 18 -0.38 7.88 0.12
CA ALA A 18 -1.62 7.86 0.87
C ALA A 18 -1.75 6.58 1.71
N LEU A 19 -1.50 5.41 1.12
CA LEU A 19 -1.57 4.12 1.81
C LEU A 19 -0.56 4.03 2.97
N LYS A 20 0.68 4.50 2.77
CA LYS A 20 1.67 4.59 3.86
C LYS A 20 1.23 5.50 4.99
N SER A 21 0.62 6.63 4.67
CA SER A 21 0.08 7.56 5.67
C SER A 21 -1.05 6.91 6.50
N ILE A 22 -1.95 6.18 5.84
CA ILE A 22 -3.03 5.43 6.48
C ILE A 22 -2.47 4.36 7.42
N VAL A 23 -1.47 3.58 6.99
CA VAL A 23 -0.82 2.57 7.84
C VAL A 23 -0.14 3.20 9.05
N ARG A 24 0.57 4.32 8.86
CA ARG A 24 1.19 5.06 9.98
C ARG A 24 0.15 5.52 11.01
N SER A 25 -1.05 5.86 10.54
CA SER A 25 -2.16 6.35 11.36
C SER A 25 -3.09 5.24 11.85
N LYS A 26 -2.79 3.96 11.60
CA LYS A 26 -3.64 2.81 11.94
C LYS A 26 -4.12 2.82 13.38
N GLN A 27 -3.21 3.04 14.33
CA GLN A 27 -3.54 3.00 15.75
C GLN A 27 -4.49 4.16 16.14
N VAL A 28 -4.20 5.36 15.65
CA VAL A 28 -5.04 6.54 15.82
C VAL A 28 -6.44 6.33 15.22
N LEU A 29 -6.52 5.69 14.05
CA LEU A 29 -7.79 5.35 13.41
C LEU A 29 -8.61 4.36 14.26
N LYS A 30 -7.95 3.34 14.83
CA LYS A 30 -8.61 2.39 15.75
C LYS A 30 -9.13 3.06 17.01
N GLU A 31 -8.34 3.95 17.60
CA GLU A 31 -8.74 4.74 18.77
C GLU A 31 -9.91 5.68 18.42
N MET A 32 -9.88 6.30 17.24
CA MET A 32 -10.97 7.14 16.76
C MET A 32 -12.29 6.37 16.70
N VAL A 33 -12.33 5.23 16.00
CA VAL A 33 -13.59 4.47 15.80
C VAL A 33 -14.10 3.79 17.06
N THR A 34 -13.24 3.56 18.06
CA THR A 34 -13.64 3.03 19.37
C THR A 34 -14.02 4.12 20.38
N SER A 35 -13.68 5.38 20.09
CA SER A 35 -13.94 6.49 20.99
C SER A 35 -15.44 6.74 21.24
N SER A 36 -15.76 7.21 22.44
CA SER A 36 -17.13 7.61 22.78
C SER A 36 -17.61 8.79 21.92
N LYS A 37 -16.69 9.64 21.46
CA LYS A 37 -16.97 10.76 20.53
C LYS A 37 -17.45 10.26 19.17
N TRP A 38 -16.80 9.23 18.61
CA TRP A 38 -17.24 8.59 17.37
C TRP A 38 -18.62 7.96 17.54
N ARG A 39 -18.83 7.17 18.60
CA ARG A 39 -20.11 6.49 18.86
C ARG A 39 -21.30 7.45 18.99
N ARG A 40 -21.07 8.66 19.51
CA ARG A 40 -22.10 9.72 19.61
C ARG A 40 -22.30 10.49 18.30
N SER A 41 -21.43 10.31 17.30
CA SER A 41 -21.52 10.98 16.02
C SER A 41 -22.64 10.41 15.14
N THR A 42 -23.27 11.27 14.35
CA THR A 42 -24.24 10.84 13.32
C THR A 42 -23.57 10.00 12.23
N TYR A 43 -22.27 10.20 11.98
CA TYR A 43 -21.51 9.46 10.98
C TYR A 43 -21.34 7.98 11.35
N ALA A 44 -21.21 7.65 12.64
CA ALA A 44 -21.03 6.26 13.08
C ALA A 44 -22.26 5.37 12.82
N ARG A 45 -23.42 5.96 12.54
CA ARG A 45 -24.67 5.25 12.22
C ARG A 45 -24.97 5.19 10.73
N LYS A 46 -24.21 5.90 9.89
CA LYS A 46 -24.38 5.86 8.45
C LYS A 46 -23.74 4.59 7.88
N PRO A 47 -24.24 4.05 6.75
CA PRO A 47 -23.61 2.91 6.07
C PRO A 47 -22.10 3.09 5.89
N ASP A 48 -21.67 4.24 5.35
CA ASP A 48 -20.24 4.55 5.15
C ASP A 48 -19.41 4.49 6.44
N GLY A 49 -20.00 4.87 7.57
CA GLY A 49 -19.33 4.85 8.88
C GLY A 49 -19.21 3.44 9.45
N LEU A 50 -20.19 2.57 9.18
CA LEU A 50 -20.14 1.15 9.53
C LEU A 50 -19.09 0.42 8.68
N ASP A 51 -19.08 0.66 7.36
CA ASP A 51 -18.10 0.11 6.43
C ASP A 51 -16.67 0.53 6.81
N MET A 52 -16.48 1.82 7.11
CA MET A 52 -15.19 2.34 7.61
C MET A 52 -14.75 1.62 8.89
N MET A 53 -15.67 1.40 9.83
CA MET A 53 -15.37 0.71 11.08
C MET A 53 -15.01 -0.75 10.85
N GLU A 54 -15.67 -1.45 9.93
CA GLU A 54 -15.34 -2.81 9.53
C GLU A 54 -13.93 -2.88 8.92
N VAL A 55 -13.62 -2.00 7.98
CA VAL A 55 -12.30 -1.93 7.33
C VAL A 55 -11.18 -1.66 8.33
N ILE A 56 -11.36 -0.68 9.22
CA ILE A 56 -10.34 -0.31 10.23
C ILE A 56 -10.11 -1.44 11.24
N ASN A 57 -11.14 -2.21 11.57
CA ASN A 57 -11.02 -3.33 12.51
C ASN A 57 -10.58 -4.65 11.85
N SER A 58 -10.72 -4.78 10.52
CA SER A 58 -10.37 -5.99 9.78
C SER A 58 -8.87 -6.26 9.79
N SER A 59 -8.46 -7.37 10.42
CA SER A 59 -7.08 -7.86 10.38
C SER A 59 -6.65 -8.22 8.95
N GLN A 60 -7.56 -8.78 8.16
CA GLN A 60 -7.33 -9.17 6.77
C GLN A 60 -7.04 -7.95 5.89
N PHE A 61 -7.76 -6.84 6.09
CA PHE A 61 -7.49 -5.59 5.39
C PHE A 61 -6.05 -5.14 5.63
N TRP A 62 -5.64 -5.06 6.90
CA TRP A 62 -4.29 -4.61 7.24
C TRP A 62 -3.19 -5.55 6.71
N LYS A 63 -3.44 -6.86 6.68
CA LYS A 63 -2.52 -7.82 6.08
C LYS A 63 -2.33 -7.53 4.59
N LYS A 64 -3.43 -7.40 3.84
CA LYS A 64 -3.41 -7.06 2.40
C LYS A 64 -2.69 -5.74 2.14
N VAL A 65 -2.91 -4.72 2.97
CA VAL A 65 -2.23 -3.42 2.84
C VAL A 65 -0.71 -3.57 3.00
N VAL A 66 -0.25 -4.36 3.98
CA VAL A 66 1.18 -4.66 4.13
C VAL A 66 1.74 -5.38 2.92
N ASP A 67 1.02 -6.37 2.38
CA ASP A 67 1.44 -7.11 1.18
C ASP A 67 1.57 -6.18 -0.04
N VAL A 68 0.62 -5.27 -0.24
CA VAL A 68 0.67 -4.25 -1.30
C VAL A 68 1.89 -3.33 -1.12
N LEU A 69 2.19 -2.90 0.11
CA LEU A 69 3.38 -2.08 0.37
C LEU A 69 4.69 -2.83 0.10
N LYS A 70 4.76 -4.14 0.38
CA LYS A 70 5.91 -5.00 0.05
C LYS A 70 6.11 -5.11 -1.45
N ILE A 71 5.05 -5.46 -2.20
CA ILE A 71 5.08 -5.55 -3.66
C ILE A 71 5.55 -4.22 -4.26
N GLN A 72 5.04 -3.11 -3.75
CA GLN A 72 5.39 -1.80 -4.25
C GLN A 72 6.87 -1.45 -4.02
N LYS A 73 7.42 -1.81 -2.86
CA LYS A 73 8.86 -1.66 -2.59
C LYS A 73 9.70 -2.46 -3.58
N LEU A 74 9.28 -3.70 -3.92
CA LEU A 74 9.95 -4.52 -4.92
C LEU A 74 9.89 -3.91 -6.31
N LEU A 75 8.73 -3.41 -6.73
CA LEU A 75 8.56 -2.74 -8.02
C LEU A 75 9.49 -1.53 -8.14
N VAL A 76 9.56 -0.67 -7.12
CA VAL A 76 10.48 0.47 -7.11
C VAL A 76 11.95 0.02 -7.18
N LYS A 77 12.31 -1.07 -6.48
CA LYS A 77 13.66 -1.64 -6.51
C LYS A 77 14.02 -2.12 -7.91
N VAL A 78 13.14 -2.88 -8.56
CA VAL A 78 13.33 -3.40 -9.93
C VAL A 78 13.39 -2.26 -10.94
N LEU A 79 12.47 -1.28 -10.87
CA LEU A 79 12.48 -0.12 -11.76
C LEU A 79 13.79 0.66 -11.64
N ARG A 80 14.30 0.87 -10.42
CA ARG A 80 15.59 1.52 -10.21
C ARG A 80 16.77 0.72 -10.77
N MET A 81 16.71 -0.62 -10.74
CA MET A 81 17.71 -1.46 -11.41
C MET A 81 17.63 -1.33 -12.93
N CYS A 82 16.42 -1.34 -13.52
CA CYS A 82 16.21 -1.17 -14.96
C CYS A 82 16.61 0.21 -15.49
N ASP A 83 16.45 1.26 -14.68
CA ASP A 83 16.86 2.63 -15.02
C ASP A 83 18.38 2.81 -14.92
N GLY A 84 19.09 1.89 -14.24
CA GLY A 84 20.55 1.79 -14.30
C GLY A 84 20.95 1.12 -15.62
N ASP A 85 21.68 1.85 -16.46
CA ASP A 85 21.98 1.57 -17.86
C ASP A 85 22.92 0.35 -18.11
N GLU A 86 22.66 -0.81 -17.50
CA GLU A 86 23.50 -2.01 -17.65
C GLU A 86 22.72 -3.16 -18.31
N LYS A 87 23.10 -3.46 -19.56
CA LYS A 87 22.46 -4.41 -20.48
C LYS A 87 22.44 -5.90 -20.05
N SER A 88 22.86 -6.24 -18.82
CA SER A 88 22.82 -7.60 -18.25
C SER A 88 21.74 -7.80 -17.16
N THR A 89 20.96 -6.76 -16.87
CA THR A 89 20.10 -6.67 -15.67
C THR A 89 18.92 -7.66 -15.64
N MET A 90 18.52 -8.25 -16.77
CA MET A 90 17.32 -9.12 -16.84
C MET A 90 17.46 -10.39 -15.98
N GLY A 91 18.63 -11.05 -15.98
CA GLY A 91 18.89 -12.23 -15.14
C GLY A 91 18.90 -11.90 -13.64
N PHE A 92 19.44 -10.74 -13.28
CA PHE A 92 19.45 -10.26 -11.89
C PHE A 92 18.06 -9.87 -11.38
N ILE A 93 17.19 -9.33 -12.26
CA ILE A 93 15.80 -9.02 -11.91
C ILE A 93 15.01 -10.30 -11.59
N TYR A 94 15.15 -11.35 -12.39
CA TYR A 94 14.48 -12.62 -12.11
C TYR A 94 14.97 -13.23 -10.80
N GLU A 95 16.27 -13.25 -10.53
CA GLU A 95 16.80 -13.70 -9.23
C GLU A 95 16.35 -12.83 -8.05
N ALA A 96 16.27 -11.51 -8.21
CA ALA A 96 15.80 -10.61 -7.16
C ALA A 96 14.31 -10.81 -6.89
N MET A 97 13.50 -11.04 -7.94
CA MET A 97 12.09 -11.37 -7.79
C MET A 97 11.87 -12.73 -7.13
N ASP A 98 12.68 -13.74 -7.47
CA ASP A 98 12.57 -15.09 -6.87
C ASP A 98 13.03 -15.11 -5.41
N ARG A 99 14.16 -14.45 -5.09
CA ARG A 99 14.62 -14.32 -3.68
C ARG A 99 13.60 -13.63 -2.79
N GLU A 100 12.90 -12.62 -3.31
CA GLU A 100 11.93 -11.85 -2.50
C GLU A 100 10.53 -12.49 -2.51
N LYS A 101 10.19 -13.31 -3.51
CA LYS A 101 9.02 -14.21 -3.46
C LYS A 101 9.10 -15.18 -2.28
N LEU A 102 10.30 -15.67 -1.98
CA LEU A 102 10.55 -16.55 -0.84
C LEU A 102 10.42 -15.82 0.51
N ASP A 103 10.64 -14.50 0.56
CA ASP A 103 10.55 -13.68 1.78
C ASP A 103 9.15 -13.09 2.04
N ILE A 104 8.25 -13.21 1.04
CA ILE A 104 6.84 -12.84 1.15
C ILE A 104 5.96 -14.06 1.50
N SER A 105 6.46 -15.29 1.28
CA SER A 105 5.82 -16.54 1.72
C SER A 105 5.96 -16.76 3.22
#